data_AF-A0A485ABB3-F1
#
_entry.id   AF-A0A485ABB3-F1
#
_cell.length_a   1.000
_cell.length_b   1.000
_cell.length_c   1.000
_cell.angle_alpha   90.00
_cell.angle_beta   90.00
_cell.angle_gamma   90.00
#
_symmetry.space_group_name_H-M   'P 1'
#
loop_
_entity.id
_entity.type
_entity.pdbx_description
1 polymer ?
#
loop_
_entity_poly.entity_id
_entity_poly.type
_entity_poly.pdbx_seq_one_letter_code
_entity_poly.pdbx_strand_id
1 'polypeptide(L)'
;MFRLEDLTLFVRAAALGSFSDAAREVGQQPAQVSAAIKRLETTLNIRLFARSTRSLRLTPEGETWLPYATQMLDTLHAGLQKIQVPDDEVRGTLQIAVPSDLGRNLLLNVFRAFRQRHRR
;
A
#
# COMPACT_ATOMS: atom_id res chain seq x y z
N MET A 1 2.21 -2.82 22.05
CA MET A 1 1.66 -3.32 20.77
C MET A 1 1.62 -2.16 19.80
N PHE A 2 2.13 -2.31 18.57
CA PHE A 2 2.14 -1.22 17.60
C PHE A 2 0.82 -1.16 16.82
N ARG A 3 0.49 0.02 16.29
CA ARG A 3 -0.75 0.24 15.54
C ARG A 3 -0.52 -0.01 14.05
N LEU A 4 -1.51 -0.57 13.37
CA LEU A 4 -1.45 -0.81 11.93
C LEU A 4 -1.27 0.48 11.12
N GLU A 5 -1.86 1.57 11.58
CA GLU A 5 -1.66 2.92 11.02
C GLU A 5 -0.18 3.31 11.05
N ASP A 6 0.50 3.08 12.17
CA ASP A 6 1.92 3.43 12.32
C ASP A 6 2.79 2.59 11.37
N LEU A 7 2.42 1.31 11.15
CA LEU A 7 3.06 0.42 10.18
C LEU A 7 2.82 0.88 8.73
N THR A 8 1.60 1.29 8.41
CA THR A 8 1.22 1.81 7.08
C THR A 8 2.01 3.07 6.76
N LEU A 9 2.09 4.00 7.71
CA LEU A 9 2.86 5.22 7.59
C LEU A 9 4.36 4.96 7.40
N PHE A 10 4.92 3.94 8.07
CA PHE A 10 6.30 3.51 7.87
C PHE A 10 6.55 3.05 6.43
N VAL A 11 5.71 2.16 5.90
CA VAL A 11 5.84 1.65 4.52
C VAL A 11 5.69 2.78 3.50
N ARG A 12 4.72 3.69 3.66
CA ARG A 12 4.54 4.83 2.75
C ARG A 12 5.70 5.81 2.82
N ALA A 13 6.18 6.14 4.01
CA ALA A 13 7.32 7.02 4.19
C ALA A 13 8.61 6.44 3.58
N ALA A 14 8.83 5.12 3.71
CA ALA A 14 9.93 4.43 3.08
C ALA A 14 9.83 4.45 1.55
N ALA A 15 8.65 4.21 0.99
CA ALA A 15 8.42 4.22 -0.45
C ALA A 15 8.61 5.61 -1.09
N LEU A 16 8.19 6.67 -0.39
CA LEU A 16 8.26 8.05 -0.89
C LEU A 16 9.56 8.76 -0.52
N GLY A 17 10.35 8.24 0.42
CA GLY A 17 11.56 8.89 0.92
C GLY A 17 11.29 10.24 1.61
N SER A 18 10.07 10.46 2.11
CA SER A 18 9.63 11.74 2.66
C SER A 18 8.44 11.57 3.60
N PHE A 19 8.55 12.10 4.83
CA PHE A 19 7.41 12.15 5.77
C PHE A 19 6.33 13.12 5.29
N SER A 20 6.72 14.19 4.60
CA SER A 20 5.76 15.19 4.11
C SER A 20 4.91 14.64 2.98
N ASP A 21 5.50 13.86 2.07
CA ASP A 21 4.75 13.27 0.96
C ASP A 21 3.86 12.12 1.44
N ALA A 22 4.35 11.29 2.37
CA ALA A 22 3.53 10.27 3.02
C ALA A 22 2.34 10.88 3.79
N ALA A 23 2.56 12.00 4.48
CA ALA A 23 1.49 12.73 5.16
C ALA A 23 0.44 13.26 4.17
N ARG A 24 0.88 13.80 3.02
CA ARG A 24 -0.01 14.32 1.98
C ARG A 24 -0.89 13.22 1.38
N GLU A 25 -0.34 12.03 1.16
CA GLU A 25 -1.08 10.89 0.60
C GLU A 25 -2.23 10.44 1.52
N VAL A 26 -2.01 10.45 2.83
CA VAL A 26 -2.98 9.98 3.84
C VAL A 26 -3.81 11.12 4.46
N GLY A 27 -3.68 12.35 3.95
CA GLY A 27 -4.43 13.51 4.44
C GLY A 27 -4.05 13.96 5.86
N GLN A 28 -2.83 13.69 6.32
CA GLN A 28 -2.33 14.03 7.66
C GLN A 28 -1.25 15.13 7.61
N GLN A 29 -0.90 15.64 8.79
CA GLN A 29 0.22 16.58 8.92
C GLN A 29 1.56 15.82 9.07
N PRO A 30 2.68 16.34 8.53
CA PRO A 30 4.00 15.69 8.63
C PRO A 30 4.44 15.38 10.08
N ALA A 31 4.05 16.24 11.03
CA ALA A 31 4.31 16.03 12.46
C ALA A 31 3.59 14.78 13.02
N GLN A 32 2.39 14.46 12.52
CA GLN A 32 1.65 13.27 12.93
C GLN A 32 2.31 12.00 12.41
N VAL A 33 2.78 12.02 11.15
CA VAL A 33 3.54 10.91 10.57
C VAL A 33 4.84 10.69 11.35
N SER A 34 5.61 11.75 11.63
CA SER A 34 6.83 11.63 12.43
C SER A 34 6.56 11.06 13.84
N ALA A 35 5.48 11.49 14.51
CA ALA A 35 5.08 10.95 15.79
C ALA A 35 4.67 9.48 15.72
N ALA A 36 3.98 9.06 14.66
CA ALA A 36 3.60 7.67 14.41
C ALA A 36 4.82 6.76 14.23
N ILE A 37 5.77 7.18 13.40
CA ILE A 37 7.04 6.48 13.21
C ILE A 37 7.79 6.37 14.54
N LYS A 38 7.87 7.46 15.31
CA LYS A 38 8.54 7.45 16.62
C LYS A 38 7.88 6.46 17.59
N ARG A 39 6.55 6.34 17.60
CA ARG A 39 5.83 5.34 18.40
C ARG A 39 6.12 3.91 17.93
N LEU A 40 6.17 3.67 16.62
CA LEU A 40 6.53 2.37 16.06
C LEU A 40 7.95 1.97 16.48
N GLU A 41 8.92 2.86 16.27
CA GLU A 41 10.31 2.64 16.69
C GLU A 41 10.44 2.37 18.19
N THR A 42 9.69 3.11 19.02
CA THR A 42 9.67 2.92 20.47
C THR A 42 9.10 1.55 20.85
N THR A 43 8.06 1.10 20.15
CA THR A 43 7.43 -0.19 20.42
C THR A 43 8.32 -1.35 20.01
N LEU A 44 9.05 -1.21 18.90
CA LEU A 44 10.01 -2.21 18.42
C LEU A 44 11.35 -2.13 19.16
N ASN A 45 11.58 -1.06 19.93
CA ASN A 45 12.87 -0.70 20.52
C ASN A 45 14.01 -0.65 19.48
N ILE A 46 13.69 -0.27 18.24
CA ILE A 46 14.59 -0.25 17.08
C ILE A 46 14.37 1.04 16.31
N ARG A 47 15.46 1.66 15.83
CA ARG A 47 15.39 2.78 14.89
C ARG A 47 15.24 2.24 13.48
N LEU A 48 14.25 2.75 12.76
CA LEU A 48 13.95 2.36 11.39
C LEU A 48 14.39 3.42 10.38
N PHE A 49 14.45 4.69 10.78
CA PHE A 49 14.96 5.78 9.95
C PHE A 49 16.19 6.47 10.55
N ALA A 50 17.13 6.84 9.69
CA ALA A 50 18.31 7.61 10.06
C ALA A 50 17.95 9.08 10.33
N ARG A 51 18.60 9.68 11.33
CA ARG A 51 18.49 11.13 11.62
C ARG A 51 19.27 11.93 10.57
N SER A 52 18.65 12.22 9.42
CA SER A 52 19.18 13.21 8.46
C SER A 52 18.05 14.13 8.01
N THR A 53 18.30 15.44 8.07
CA THR A 53 17.35 16.49 7.70
C THR A 53 17.28 16.74 6.19
N ARG A 54 18.21 16.19 5.41
CA ARG A 54 18.28 16.37 3.95
C ARG A 54 17.74 15.20 3.14
N SER A 55 17.64 14.01 3.72
CA SER A 55 17.07 12.84 3.05
C SER A 55 16.57 11.84 4.09
N LEU A 56 15.31 11.43 3.96
CA LEU A 56 14.80 10.31 4.75
C LEU A 56 15.46 9.02 4.23
N ARG A 57 16.16 8.30 5.09
CA ARG A 57 16.82 7.03 4.76
C ARG A 57 16.48 5.99 5.81
N LEU A 58 16.33 4.75 5.38
CA LEU A 58 16.20 3.62 6.28
C LEU A 58 17.54 3.33 6.97
N THR A 59 17.47 2.81 8.18
CA THR A 59 18.59 2.12 8.83
C THR A 59 18.70 0.69 8.26
N PRO A 60 19.80 -0.03 8.50
CA PRO A 60 19.90 -1.45 8.12
C PRO A 60 18.76 -2.30 8.71
N GLU A 61 18.36 -2.01 9.94
CA GLU A 61 17.21 -2.65 10.58
C GLU A 61 15.89 -2.27 9.90
N GLY A 62 15.75 -1.00 9.48
CA GLY A 62 14.61 -0.52 8.70
C GLY A 62 14.48 -1.19 7.33
N GLU A 63 15.60 -1.37 6.62
CA GLU A 63 15.64 -2.10 5.35
C GLU A 63 15.27 -3.57 5.53
N THR A 64 15.77 -4.18 6.61
CA THR A 64 15.43 -5.57 6.97
C THR A 64 13.95 -5.72 7.34
N TRP A 65 13.39 -4.73 8.03
CA TRP A 65 12.01 -4.76 8.52
C TRP A 65 10.96 -4.47 7.42
N LEU A 66 11.28 -3.60 6.46
CA LEU A 66 10.38 -3.16 5.40
C LEU A 66 9.64 -4.29 4.65
N PRO A 67 10.29 -5.37 4.17
CA PRO A 67 9.59 -6.44 3.46
C PRO A 67 8.54 -7.14 4.34
N TYR A 68 8.86 -7.37 5.63
CA TYR A 68 7.92 -7.98 6.57
C TYR A 68 6.73 -7.05 6.86
N ALA A 69 7.00 -5.76 7.08
CA ALA A 69 5.96 -4.75 7.27
C ALA A 69 5.00 -4.70 6.08
N THR A 70 5.54 -4.71 4.85
CA THR A 70 4.77 -4.70 3.61
C THR A 70 3.91 -5.95 3.48
N GLN A 71 4.51 -7.13 3.68
CA GLN A 71 3.80 -8.42 3.60
C GLN A 71 2.66 -8.52 4.63
N MET A 72 2.83 -7.99 5.84
CA MET A 72 1.79 -7.95 6.86
C MET A 72 0.57 -7.12 6.40
N LEU A 73 0.81 -5.95 5.81
CA LEU A 73 -0.26 -5.10 5.27
C LEU A 73 -0.96 -5.77 4.08
N ASP A 74 -0.20 -6.39 3.18
CA ASP A 74 -0.75 -7.10 2.02
C ASP A 74 -1.60 -8.30 2.45
N THR A 75 -1.12 -9.07 3.42
CA THR A 75 -1.86 -10.22 3.97
C THR A 75 -3.16 -9.77 4.62
N LEU A 76 -3.14 -8.66 5.36
CA LEU A 76 -4.33 -8.08 5.95
C LEU A 76 -5.33 -7.64 4.87
N HIS A 77 -4.89 -6.89 3.86
CA HIS A 77 -5.75 -6.48 2.75
C HIS A 77 -6.34 -7.68 2.01
N ALA A 78 -5.55 -8.70 1.71
CA ALA A 78 -6.03 -9.92 1.08
C ALA A 78 -7.05 -10.67 1.95
N GLY A 79 -6.85 -10.67 3.27
CA GLY A 79 -7.80 -11.22 4.24
C GLY A 79 -9.13 -10.44 4.22
N LEU A 80 -9.07 -9.11 4.31
CA LEU A 80 -10.24 -8.23 4.27
C LEU A 80 -11.05 -8.43 2.98
N GLN A 81 -10.38 -8.50 1.82
CA GLN A 81 -11.02 -8.76 0.53
C GLN A 81 -11.73 -10.12 0.46
N LYS A 82 -11.27 -11.13 1.20
CA LYS A 82 -11.90 -12.46 1.22
C LYS A 82 -13.12 -12.53 2.13
N ILE A 83 -13.12 -11.78 3.23
CA ILE A 83 -14.22 -11.80 4.22
C ILE A 83 -15.27 -10.74 3.96
N GLN A 84 -14.92 -9.65 3.28
CA GLN A 84 -15.89 -8.76 2.68
C GLN A 84 -16.59 -9.58 1.61
N VAL A 85 -17.75 -10.13 1.97
CA VAL A 85 -18.73 -10.63 1.01
C VAL A 85 -18.86 -9.53 -0.03
N PRO A 86 -18.63 -9.79 -1.32
CA PRO A 86 -18.84 -8.78 -2.32
C PRO A 86 -20.34 -8.44 -2.28
N ASP A 87 -20.67 -7.34 -1.61
CA ASP A 87 -21.85 -6.52 -1.94
C ASP A 87 -21.67 -5.88 -3.34
N ASP A 88 -20.51 -6.09 -3.94
CA ASP A 88 -20.05 -5.63 -5.23
C ASP A 88 -20.43 -6.65 -6.32
N GLU A 89 -21.73 -6.69 -6.62
CA GLU A 89 -22.12 -7.08 -7.96
C GLU A 89 -21.51 -6.04 -8.90
N VAL A 90 -20.39 -6.37 -9.55
CA VAL A 90 -19.69 -5.50 -10.49
C VAL A 90 -20.66 -5.11 -11.59
N ARG A 91 -21.29 -3.94 -11.43
CA ARG A 91 -22.36 -3.43 -12.29
C ARG A 91 -21.94 -2.08 -12.83
N GLY A 92 -22.07 -1.91 -14.15
CA GLY A 92 -21.75 -0.65 -14.81
C GLY A 92 -21.13 -0.86 -16.20
N THR A 93 -20.93 0.26 -16.92
CA THR A 93 -20.28 0.25 -18.24
C THR A 93 -18.80 0.62 -18.08
N LEU A 94 -17.91 -0.31 -18.41
CA LEU A 94 -16.47 -0.08 -18.46
C LEU A 94 -16.05 0.28 -19.89
N GLN A 95 -15.62 1.52 -20.11
CA GLN A 95 -15.05 1.95 -21.39
C GLN A 95 -13.53 1.97 -21.31
N ILE A 96 -12.87 1.35 -22.28
CA ILE A 96 -11.41 1.22 -22.32
C ILE A 96 -10.94 1.67 -23.70
N ALA A 97 -10.12 2.73 -23.74
CA ALA A 97 -9.45 3.17 -24.94
C ALA A 97 -8.07 2.51 -25.05
N VAL A 98 -7.84 1.74 -26.11
CA VAL A 98 -6.56 1.07 -26.37
C VAL A 98 -6.21 1.04 -27.86
N PRO A 99 -4.90 0.95 -28.20
CA PRO A 99 -4.45 0.62 -29.55
C PRO A 99 -5.08 -0.68 -30.06
N SER A 100 -5.41 -0.70 -31.35
CA SER A 100 -6.23 -1.79 -31.94
C SER A 100 -5.62 -3.19 -31.78
N ASP A 101 -4.29 -3.29 -31.75
CA ASP A 101 -3.57 -4.57 -31.62
C ASP A 101 -3.66 -5.14 -30.20
N LEU A 102 -3.61 -4.29 -29.17
CA LEU A 102 -3.77 -4.71 -27.78
C LEU A 102 -5.21 -5.16 -27.49
N GLY A 103 -6.19 -4.46 -28.08
CA GLY A 103 -7.60 -4.83 -27.98
C GLY A 103 -7.88 -6.24 -28.50
N ARG A 104 -7.34 -6.58 -29.68
CA ARG A 104 -7.57 -7.88 -30.32
C ARG A 104 -6.76 -9.01 -29.69
N ASN A 105 -5.48 -8.79 -29.38
CA ASN A 105 -4.58 -9.88 -29.01
C ASN A 105 -4.55 -10.16 -27.50
N LEU A 106 -4.72 -9.13 -26.67
CA LEU A 106 -4.57 -9.24 -25.22
C LEU A 106 -5.90 -9.15 -24.49
N LEU A 107 -6.68 -8.11 -24.78
CA LEU A 107 -7.88 -7.82 -23.99
C LEU A 107 -9.00 -8.84 -24.20
N LEU A 108 -9.13 -9.45 -25.38
CA LEU A 108 -10.14 -10.49 -25.61
C LEU A 108 -10.01 -11.67 -24.64
N ASN A 109 -8.78 -12.11 -24.35
CA ASN A 109 -8.52 -13.22 -23.43
C ASN A 109 -8.81 -12.80 -21.98
N VAL A 110 -8.41 -11.59 -21.62
CA VAL A 110 -8.67 -11.01 -20.29
C VAL A 110 -10.16 -10.83 -20.05
N PHE A 111 -10.92 -10.28 -21.00
CA PHE A 111 -12.38 -10.12 -20.88
C PHE A 111 -13.12 -11.44 -20.84
N ARG A 112 -12.66 -12.46 -21.59
CA ARG A 112 -13.24 -13.81 -21.50
C ARG A 112 -13.05 -14.40 -20.10
N ALA A 113 -11.84 -14.32 -19.56
CA ALA A 113 -11.55 -14.79 -18.20
C ALA A 113 -12.34 -14.00 -17.15
N PHE A 114 -12.43 -12.67 -17.32
CA PHE A 114 -13.21 -11.79 -16.46
C PHE A 114 -14.70 -12.14 -16.47
N ARG A 115 -15.30 -12.32 -17.66
CA ARG A 115 -16.72 -12.70 -17.82
C ARG A 115 -17.03 -14.11 -17.31
N GLN A 116 -16.06 -15.02 -17.31
CA GLN A 116 -16.22 -16.35 -16.70
C GLN A 116 -16.20 -16.27 -15.18
N ARG A 117 -15.35 -15.41 -14.63
CA ARG A 117 -15.20 -15.20 -13.17
C ARG A 117 -16.34 -14.38 -12.57
N HIS A 118 -16.95 -13.49 -13.35
CA HIS A 118 -18.06 -12.61 -12.97
C HIS A 118 -19.23 -12.86 -13.94
N ARG A 119 -19.98 -13.95 -13.73
CA ARG A 119 -20.96 -14.49 -14.70
C ARG A 119 -22.34 -13.81 -14.68
N ARG A 120 -22.43 -12.57 -14.20
CA ARG A 120 -23.61 -11.69 -14.29
C ARG A 120 -23.16 -10.29 -14.65
#